data_AF-A0A813DCG0-F1
#
_entry.id   AF-A0A813DCG0-F1
#
_cell.length_a   1.000
_cell.length_b   1.000
_cell.length_c   1.000
_cell.angle_alpha   90.00
_cell.angle_beta   90.00
_cell.angle_gamma   90.00
#
_symmetry.space_group_name_H-M   'P 1'
#
loop_
_entity.id
_entity.type
_entity.pdbx_description
1 polymer ?
#
loop_
_entity_poly.entity_id
_entity_poly.type
_entity_poly.pdbx_seq_one_letter_code
_entity_poly.pdbx_strand_id
1 'polypeptide(L)'
;MGVAGQALEDIAWAQAFQRPEPRSPALFVHVGPSQLCKTCGLKSPIVSVASECSSCWLHSTCNWDAGFANLALLKGGMAFVQELLLQRTAPFGPQKAEFSTTFDESGADQRDQLGKTSPRCDSSGLAVIWDALDPGCAWRTQALRIEFPDLCVFVELHDEASLHQLLSETGLSSIRHRICRAGALSAVLASGVFIANCEEHPKVLVFELLYRRTLRLPSWRALERLHSRYFRPLAQLRGHEAVAATGPQLCQPYEPCEGWWQKQAALQLIAESLEKECFAIVDGFLPAKELQTLQEVASMLFKEKHMRAGIEEQSGGYGGYWGDGNEGDFQNKEGLDRKWTMEGDFRAWVPDDDVRASRSLQLLTRASDSLIRALKDEGKGQLGLSASVTQRIRRIHFREHTMVSCYPGATRARYLRHCDTGRQAALTAILYLNKVKGFQTSFQGLRPSPRNGARAMVASFGFTKKAFITPRSDWMCCPLPTGCCSSGLQRNALTKCCRLLGTAWP
;
A
#
# COMPACT_ATOMS: atom_id res chain seq x y z
N MET A 1 42.62 -4.13 24.13
CA MET A 1 42.28 -5.52 23.70
C MET A 1 40.80 -5.54 23.37
N GLY A 2 40.43 -5.87 22.12
CA GLY A 2 39.01 -6.00 21.74
C GLY A 2 38.60 -5.28 20.45
N VAL A 3 39.39 -5.34 19.38
CA VAL A 3 38.95 -5.04 17.99
C VAL A 3 39.66 -6.05 17.09
N ALA A 4 39.18 -7.30 17.08
CA ALA A 4 39.74 -8.35 16.22
C ALA A 4 38.74 -9.46 15.86
N GLY A 5 37.57 -9.53 16.52
CA GLY A 5 36.59 -10.60 16.29
C GLY A 5 35.70 -10.38 15.05
N GLN A 6 35.35 -9.13 14.73
CA GLN A 6 34.34 -8.85 13.70
C GLN A 6 34.92 -8.79 12.28
N ALA A 7 36.19 -8.39 12.14
CA ALA A 7 36.87 -8.34 10.85
C ALA A 7 37.18 -9.72 10.27
N LEU A 8 37.27 -10.78 11.08
CA LEU A 8 37.59 -12.13 10.60
C LEU A 8 36.35 -12.89 10.08
N GLU A 9 35.14 -12.59 10.58
CA GLU A 9 33.90 -13.17 10.05
C GLU A 9 33.51 -12.55 8.70
N ASP A 10 33.73 -11.25 8.52
CA ASP A 10 33.48 -10.55 7.24
C ASP A 10 34.50 -10.95 6.15
N ILE A 11 35.75 -11.27 6.53
CA ILE A 11 36.77 -11.76 5.59
C ILE A 11 36.51 -13.22 5.19
N ALA A 12 36.02 -14.07 6.11
CA ALA A 12 35.65 -15.45 5.80
C ALA A 12 34.44 -15.55 4.86
N TRP A 13 33.48 -14.62 4.97
CA TRP A 13 32.39 -14.49 4.01
C TRP A 13 32.84 -13.89 2.68
N ALA A 14 33.67 -12.85 2.65
CA ALA A 14 34.15 -12.25 1.41
C ALA A 14 35.09 -13.17 0.58
N GLN A 15 35.89 -14.02 1.23
CA GLN A 15 36.81 -14.94 0.54
C GLN A 15 36.11 -16.19 -0.02
N ALA A 16 34.92 -16.56 0.48
CA ALA A 16 34.10 -17.62 -0.12
C ALA A 16 33.48 -17.24 -1.48
N PHE A 17 33.46 -15.94 -1.83
CA PHE A 17 32.80 -15.41 -3.02
C PHE A 17 33.73 -14.88 -4.13
N GLN A 18 35.04 -15.06 -4.01
CA GLN A 18 35.98 -14.82 -5.14
C GLN A 18 36.17 -16.08 -6.01
N ARG A 19 35.08 -16.71 -6.44
CA ARG A 19 35.17 -17.69 -7.54
C ARG A 19 35.16 -16.92 -8.86
N PRO A 20 36.02 -17.28 -9.84
CA PRO A 20 35.94 -16.69 -11.17
C PRO A 20 34.52 -16.89 -11.69
N GLU A 21 33.92 -15.83 -12.25
CA GLU A 21 32.59 -15.93 -12.88
C GLU A 21 32.55 -17.20 -13.72
N PRO A 22 31.61 -18.13 -13.47
CA PRO A 22 31.42 -19.21 -14.40
C PRO A 22 31.01 -18.53 -15.70
N ARG A 23 31.88 -18.63 -16.72
CA ARG A 23 31.46 -18.44 -18.11
C ARG A 23 30.36 -19.46 -18.31
N SER A 24 29.11 -19.02 -18.11
CA SER A 24 27.94 -19.84 -18.36
C SER A 24 28.10 -20.33 -19.79
N PRO A 25 28.05 -21.65 -20.05
CA PRO A 25 28.00 -22.11 -21.43
C PRO A 25 26.82 -21.39 -22.04
N ALA A 26 27.08 -20.58 -23.07
CA ALA A 26 26.02 -20.00 -23.87
C ALA A 26 25.21 -21.19 -24.40
N LEU A 27 24.10 -21.48 -23.74
CA LEU A 27 23.11 -22.42 -24.22
C LEU A 27 22.54 -21.73 -25.45
N PHE A 28 23.12 -22.01 -26.61
CA PHE A 28 22.60 -21.53 -27.88
C PHE A 28 21.24 -22.18 -28.07
N VAL A 29 20.19 -21.43 -27.75
CA VAL A 29 18.82 -21.82 -28.01
C VAL A 29 18.61 -21.70 -29.51
N HIS A 30 18.60 -22.83 -30.21
CA HIS A 30 18.10 -22.87 -31.57
C HIS A 30 16.59 -22.64 -31.54
N VAL A 31 16.16 -21.43 -31.89
CA VAL A 31 14.75 -21.12 -32.17
C VAL A 31 14.40 -21.81 -33.50
N GLY A 32 13.93 -23.06 -33.42
CA GLY A 32 13.39 -23.77 -34.57
C GLY A 32 12.07 -23.15 -35.05
N PRO A 33 11.65 -23.37 -36.30
CA PRO A 33 10.34 -22.93 -36.80
C PRO A 33 9.22 -23.44 -35.90
N SER A 34 8.15 -22.66 -35.71
CA SER A 34 7.01 -22.96 -34.83
C SER A 34 6.67 -24.46 -34.77
N GLN A 35 7.01 -25.12 -33.67
CA GLN A 35 6.71 -26.52 -33.44
C GLN A 35 5.39 -26.63 -32.66
N LEU A 36 4.66 -27.74 -32.84
CA LEU A 36 3.48 -28.02 -32.04
C LEU A 36 3.93 -28.33 -30.61
N CYS A 37 3.30 -27.69 -29.62
CA CYS A 37 3.51 -28.03 -28.22
C CYS A 37 3.18 -29.50 -27.99
N LYS A 38 4.08 -30.28 -27.37
CA LYS A 38 3.82 -31.71 -27.10
C LYS A 38 2.67 -31.94 -26.12
N THR A 39 2.38 -30.96 -25.27
CA THR A 39 1.39 -31.08 -24.19
C THR A 39 -0.01 -30.68 -24.64
N CYS A 40 -0.17 -29.57 -25.36
CA CYS A 40 -1.49 -29.08 -25.82
C CYS A 40 -1.70 -29.13 -27.35
N GLY A 41 -0.68 -29.48 -28.14
CA GLY A 41 -0.77 -29.54 -29.59
C GLY A 41 -0.86 -28.19 -30.30
N LEU A 42 -0.84 -27.06 -29.59
CA LEU A 42 -0.94 -25.72 -30.20
C LEU A 42 0.40 -25.27 -30.80
N LYS A 43 0.34 -24.55 -31.92
CA LYS A 43 1.50 -23.81 -32.44
C LYS A 43 1.74 -22.58 -31.57
N SER A 44 2.89 -22.54 -30.91
CA SER A 44 3.30 -21.46 -30.03
C SER A 44 4.83 -21.39 -30.02
N PRO A 45 5.44 -20.24 -29.65
CA PRO A 45 6.83 -20.24 -29.21
C PRO A 45 7.03 -21.35 -28.17
N ILE A 46 8.03 -22.20 -28.40
CA ILE A 46 8.45 -23.21 -27.44
C ILE A 46 9.35 -22.53 -26.42
N VAL A 47 9.08 -22.77 -25.14
CA VAL A 47 9.92 -22.27 -24.05
C VAL A 47 11.30 -22.90 -24.17
N SER A 48 12.36 -22.10 -24.15
CA SER A 48 13.71 -22.62 -24.41
C SER A 48 14.18 -23.71 -23.43
N VAL A 49 13.57 -23.75 -22.25
CA VAL A 49 13.87 -24.72 -21.18
C VAL A 49 13.04 -26.01 -21.25
N ALA A 50 12.03 -26.10 -22.12
CA ALA A 50 11.12 -27.24 -22.19
C ALA A 50 10.58 -27.49 -23.61
N SER A 51 10.25 -28.72 -23.97
CA SER A 51 9.55 -29.00 -25.25
C SER A 51 8.04 -28.65 -25.21
N GLU A 52 7.69 -27.59 -24.48
CA GLU A 52 6.32 -27.16 -24.18
C GLU A 52 6.13 -25.70 -24.64
N CYS A 53 4.88 -25.29 -24.89
CA CYS A 53 4.58 -23.88 -25.11
C CYS A 53 4.65 -23.10 -23.80
N SER A 54 4.72 -21.77 -23.91
CA SER A 54 4.75 -20.83 -22.77
C SER A 54 3.63 -21.07 -21.77
N SER A 55 2.40 -21.27 -22.24
CA SER A 55 1.24 -21.56 -21.38
C SER A 55 1.38 -22.91 -20.67
N CYS A 56 1.69 -24.00 -21.38
CA CYS A 56 1.83 -25.32 -20.76
C CYS A 56 2.96 -25.34 -19.73
N TRP A 57 4.09 -24.72 -20.05
CA TRP A 57 5.22 -24.59 -19.13
C TRP A 57 4.83 -23.86 -17.85
N LEU A 58 4.17 -22.70 -17.98
CA LEU A 58 3.76 -21.87 -16.84
C LEU A 58 2.78 -22.61 -15.91
N HIS A 59 1.97 -23.51 -16.46
CA HIS A 59 1.01 -24.34 -15.74
C HIS A 59 1.54 -25.73 -15.36
N SER A 60 2.76 -26.08 -15.76
CA SER A 60 3.37 -27.34 -15.37
C SER A 60 3.62 -27.35 -13.86
N THR A 61 3.25 -28.45 -13.20
CA THR A 61 3.52 -28.66 -11.77
C THR A 61 5.01 -28.97 -11.60
N CYS A 62 5.86 -27.95 -11.67
CA CYS A 62 7.25 -28.13 -11.29
C CYS A 62 7.34 -28.30 -9.77
N ASN A 63 8.22 -29.20 -9.32
CA ASN A 63 8.55 -29.28 -7.90
C ASN A 63 9.16 -27.92 -7.49
N TRP A 64 8.51 -27.25 -6.52
CA TRP A 64 8.89 -25.93 -6.04
C TRP A 64 10.38 -25.84 -5.68
N ASP A 65 10.91 -26.88 -5.03
CA ASP A 65 12.30 -26.93 -4.59
C ASP A 65 13.26 -27.01 -5.78
N ALA A 66 12.88 -27.75 -6.83
CA ALA A 66 13.67 -27.84 -8.06
C ALA A 66 13.65 -26.50 -8.83
N GLY A 67 12.51 -25.81 -8.85
CA GLY A 67 12.38 -24.50 -9.48
C GLY A 67 13.29 -23.44 -8.83
N PHE A 68 13.33 -23.40 -7.49
CA PHE A 68 14.21 -22.49 -6.76
C PHE A 68 15.68 -22.81 -6.96
N ALA A 69 16.05 -24.09 -6.96
CA ALA A 69 17.42 -24.52 -7.24
C ALA A 69 17.87 -24.09 -8.65
N ASN A 70 17.02 -24.26 -9.66
CA ASN A 70 17.32 -23.83 -11.03
C ASN A 70 17.39 -22.31 -11.14
N LEU A 71 16.45 -21.59 -10.52
CA LEU A 71 16.46 -20.13 -10.51
C LEU A 71 17.72 -19.58 -9.85
N ALA A 72 18.15 -20.16 -8.73
CA ALA A 72 19.38 -19.78 -8.01
C ALA A 72 20.65 -19.85 -8.88
N LEU A 73 20.70 -20.74 -9.87
CA LEU A 73 21.85 -20.91 -10.76
C LEU A 73 21.91 -19.86 -11.87
N LEU A 74 20.84 -19.10 -12.10
CA LEU A 74 20.75 -18.09 -13.14
C LEU A 74 21.35 -16.75 -12.66
N LYS A 75 21.91 -15.96 -13.58
CA LYS A 75 22.39 -14.60 -13.29
C LYS A 75 21.25 -13.78 -12.66
N GLY A 76 21.49 -13.22 -11.46
CA GLY A 76 20.50 -12.46 -10.69
C GLY A 76 19.40 -13.29 -10.03
N GLY A 77 19.37 -14.61 -10.24
CA GLY A 77 18.32 -15.48 -9.72
C GLY A 77 18.38 -15.67 -8.20
N MET A 78 19.57 -15.69 -7.60
CA MET A 78 19.70 -15.68 -6.13
C MET A 78 19.09 -14.45 -5.47
N ALA A 79 19.27 -13.25 -6.04
CA ALA A 79 18.65 -12.04 -5.53
C ALA A 79 17.11 -12.13 -5.61
N PHE A 80 16.59 -12.69 -6.70
CA PHE A 80 15.16 -12.95 -6.87
C PHE A 80 14.63 -13.93 -5.81
N VAL A 81 15.32 -15.04 -5.60
CA VAL A 81 14.99 -16.04 -4.58
C VAL A 81 15.03 -15.43 -3.18
N GLN A 82 16.07 -14.67 -2.86
CA GLN A 82 16.20 -13.97 -1.57
C GLN A 82 15.03 -13.02 -1.33
N GLU A 83 14.63 -12.22 -2.31
CA GLU A 83 13.48 -11.34 -2.18
C GLU A 83 12.18 -12.12 -1.91
N LEU A 84 11.93 -13.21 -2.64
CA LEU A 84 10.77 -14.07 -2.37
C LEU A 84 10.80 -14.69 -0.96
N LEU A 85 11.97 -15.15 -0.51
CA LEU A 85 12.15 -15.76 0.81
C LEU A 85 11.99 -14.74 1.94
N LEU A 86 12.56 -13.53 1.79
CA LEU A 86 12.38 -12.43 2.73
C LEU A 86 10.89 -12.08 2.92
N GLN A 87 10.08 -12.19 1.86
CA GLN A 87 8.64 -11.96 1.99
C GLN A 87 7.91 -13.07 2.74
N ARG A 88 8.33 -14.34 2.59
CA ARG A 88 7.73 -15.46 3.33
C ARG A 88 7.96 -15.35 4.84
N THR A 89 9.07 -14.74 5.24
CA THR A 89 9.45 -14.58 6.64
C THR A 89 9.03 -13.22 7.22
N ALA A 90 8.49 -12.31 6.40
CA ALA A 90 8.04 -11.01 6.86
C ALA A 90 6.93 -11.15 7.92
N PRO A 91 6.96 -10.38 9.02
CA PRO A 91 6.00 -10.48 10.13
C PRO A 91 4.55 -10.12 9.74
N PHE A 92 4.37 -9.55 8.55
CA PHE A 92 3.07 -9.24 7.94
C PHE A 92 2.66 -10.22 6.83
N GLY A 93 3.46 -11.28 6.60
CA GLY A 93 3.00 -12.41 5.81
C GLY A 93 1.69 -12.92 6.42
N PRO A 94 0.74 -13.42 5.60
CA PRO A 94 -0.45 -14.03 6.17
C PRO A 94 0.00 -15.04 7.20
N GLN A 95 -0.27 -14.78 8.50
CA GLN A 95 -0.21 -15.82 9.53
C GLN A 95 -0.87 -17.03 8.89
N LYS A 96 -0.22 -18.20 8.91
CA LYS A 96 -0.65 -19.46 8.28
C LYS A 96 -2.15 -19.74 8.55
N ALA A 97 -3.03 -18.98 7.91
CA ALA A 97 -4.42 -19.24 7.75
C ALA A 97 -4.33 -20.32 6.73
N GLU A 98 -4.43 -21.56 7.23
CA GLU A 98 -4.47 -22.82 6.52
C GLU A 98 -4.81 -22.59 5.06
N PHE A 99 -3.78 -22.31 4.25
CA PHE A 99 -3.89 -22.43 2.82
C PHE A 99 -3.99 -23.94 2.68
N SER A 100 -5.23 -24.42 2.70
CA SER A 100 -5.54 -25.77 2.32
C SER A 100 -4.95 -25.91 0.92
N THR A 101 -3.80 -26.58 0.83
CA THR A 101 -3.16 -26.96 -0.43
C THR A 101 -3.96 -28.05 -1.13
N THR A 102 -5.28 -28.10 -0.90
CA THR A 102 -6.22 -28.74 -1.81
C THR A 102 -6.28 -27.87 -3.06
N PHE A 103 -5.19 -27.91 -3.84
CA PHE A 103 -5.32 -27.85 -5.29
C PHE A 103 -6.27 -28.99 -5.61
N ASP A 104 -7.53 -28.65 -5.81
CA ASP A 104 -8.57 -29.58 -6.19
C ASP A 104 -8.07 -30.24 -7.49
N GLU A 105 -7.75 -31.53 -7.44
CA GLU A 105 -7.25 -32.31 -8.59
C GLU A 105 -8.29 -32.38 -9.74
N SER A 106 -9.49 -31.82 -9.52
CA SER A 106 -10.52 -31.55 -10.53
C SER A 106 -10.11 -30.51 -11.59
N GLY A 107 -8.94 -29.87 -11.48
CA GLY A 107 -8.38 -28.96 -12.50
C GLY A 107 -8.02 -29.58 -13.85
N ALA A 108 -8.19 -30.90 -14.04
CA ALA A 108 -7.98 -31.55 -15.34
C ALA A 108 -8.91 -30.99 -16.45
N ASP A 109 -10.14 -30.58 -16.12
CA ASP A 109 -11.10 -30.03 -17.08
C ASP A 109 -10.85 -28.55 -17.46
N GLN A 110 -9.98 -27.83 -16.74
CA GLN A 110 -9.58 -26.47 -17.13
C GLN A 110 -8.54 -26.46 -18.26
N ARG A 111 -7.88 -27.59 -18.55
CA ARG A 111 -6.83 -27.65 -19.58
C ARG A 111 -7.34 -27.35 -20.98
N ASP A 112 -8.59 -27.66 -21.28
CA ASP A 112 -9.23 -27.37 -22.58
C ASP A 112 -9.68 -25.90 -22.74
N GLN A 113 -9.68 -25.11 -21.66
CA GLN A 113 -10.01 -23.67 -21.71
C GLN A 113 -8.78 -22.75 -21.72
N LEU A 114 -7.57 -23.29 -21.47
CA LEU A 114 -6.31 -22.55 -21.33
C LEU A 114 -5.85 -21.77 -22.59
N GLY A 115 -6.55 -21.88 -23.72
CA GLY A 115 -6.24 -21.14 -24.95
C GLY A 115 -7.29 -20.13 -25.42
N LYS A 116 -8.39 -19.90 -24.68
CA LYS A 116 -9.53 -19.12 -25.20
C LYS A 116 -10.07 -18.01 -24.29
N THR A 117 -9.65 -17.93 -23.02
CA THR A 117 -9.99 -16.80 -22.17
C THR A 117 -8.93 -15.73 -22.31
N SER A 118 -9.21 -14.66 -23.06
CA SER A 118 -8.39 -13.44 -22.99
C SER A 118 -8.24 -13.08 -21.52
N PRO A 119 -7.01 -12.81 -21.04
CA PRO A 119 -6.80 -12.37 -19.68
C PRO A 119 -7.52 -11.03 -19.51
N ARG A 120 -8.72 -11.06 -18.92
CA ARG A 120 -9.31 -9.84 -18.41
C ARG A 120 -8.45 -9.45 -17.22
N CYS A 121 -7.80 -8.30 -17.35
CA CYS A 121 -7.17 -7.66 -16.21
C CYS A 121 -8.31 -7.20 -15.30
N ASP A 122 -8.81 -8.11 -14.46
CA ASP A 122 -9.65 -7.74 -13.35
C ASP A 122 -8.92 -6.62 -12.61
N SER A 123 -9.62 -5.55 -12.25
CA SER A 123 -9.05 -4.25 -11.84
C SER A 123 -8.03 -4.29 -10.67
N SER A 124 -7.78 -5.47 -10.09
CA SER A 124 -6.84 -5.74 -9.01
C SER A 124 -5.52 -6.39 -9.44
N GLY A 125 -5.44 -7.05 -10.60
CA GLY A 125 -4.28 -7.84 -11.02
C GLY A 125 -3.09 -7.00 -11.50
N LEU A 126 -1.88 -7.56 -11.40
CA LEU A 126 -0.65 -7.04 -12.03
C LEU A 126 -0.32 -7.92 -13.24
N ALA A 127 -0.05 -7.32 -14.39
CA ALA A 127 0.34 -8.05 -15.59
C ALA A 127 1.88 -8.15 -15.67
N VAL A 128 2.41 -9.36 -15.71
CA VAL A 128 3.84 -9.65 -15.90
C VAL A 128 4.07 -9.98 -17.36
N ILE A 129 4.84 -9.15 -18.05
CA ILE A 129 5.31 -9.38 -19.41
C ILE A 129 6.65 -10.10 -19.32
N TRP A 130 6.77 -11.25 -19.98
CA TRP A 130 7.95 -12.10 -19.89
C TRP A 130 8.32 -12.70 -21.25
N ASP A 131 9.62 -12.85 -21.48
CA ASP A 131 10.15 -13.52 -22.67
C ASP A 131 10.26 -15.04 -22.42
N ALA A 132 9.47 -15.84 -23.13
CA ALA A 132 9.51 -17.30 -23.02
C ALA A 132 10.77 -17.94 -23.64
N LEU A 133 11.48 -17.23 -24.51
CA LEU A 133 12.71 -17.72 -25.13
C LEU A 133 13.92 -17.58 -24.20
N ASP A 134 13.84 -16.75 -23.16
CA ASP A 134 14.88 -16.62 -22.14
C ASP A 134 14.62 -17.55 -20.94
N PRO A 135 15.53 -18.51 -20.64
CA PRO A 135 15.37 -19.41 -19.49
C PRO A 135 15.30 -18.66 -18.16
N GLY A 136 16.02 -17.55 -18.02
CA GLY A 136 16.03 -16.69 -16.84
C GLY A 136 14.65 -16.12 -16.53
N CYS A 137 13.97 -15.62 -17.54
CA CYS A 137 12.64 -15.07 -17.47
C CYS A 137 11.60 -16.16 -17.23
N ALA A 138 11.71 -17.29 -17.92
CA ALA A 138 10.80 -18.42 -17.75
C ALA A 138 10.77 -18.94 -16.30
N TRP A 139 11.94 -19.15 -15.67
CA TRP A 139 12.02 -19.62 -14.28
C TRP A 139 11.51 -18.58 -13.26
N ARG A 140 11.84 -17.30 -13.45
CA ARG A 140 11.32 -16.22 -12.58
C ARG A 140 9.80 -16.11 -12.66
N THR A 141 9.26 -16.19 -13.87
CA THR A 141 7.82 -16.12 -14.13
C THR A 141 7.09 -17.29 -13.48
N GLN A 142 7.64 -18.50 -13.58
CA GLN A 142 7.08 -19.68 -12.90
C GLN A 142 7.12 -19.53 -11.37
N ALA A 143 8.22 -19.02 -10.81
CA ALA A 143 8.31 -18.71 -9.39
C ALA A 143 7.24 -17.70 -8.95
N LEU A 144 7.01 -16.63 -9.72
CA LEU A 144 5.94 -15.67 -9.44
C LEU A 144 4.55 -16.30 -9.52
N ARG A 145 4.30 -17.17 -10.51
CA ARG A 145 3.00 -17.82 -10.72
C ARG A 145 2.55 -18.68 -9.55
N ILE A 146 3.48 -19.39 -8.95
CA ILE A 146 3.18 -20.30 -7.84
C ILE A 146 3.15 -19.53 -6.51
N GLU A 147 3.98 -18.51 -6.31
CA GLU A 147 3.95 -17.71 -5.07
C GLU A 147 2.77 -16.72 -5.04
N PHE A 148 2.37 -16.18 -6.18
CA PHE A 148 1.32 -15.14 -6.31
C PHE A 148 0.27 -15.50 -7.37
N PRO A 149 -0.39 -16.66 -7.26
CA PRO A 149 -1.25 -17.20 -8.30
C PRO A 149 -2.43 -16.29 -8.67
N ASP A 150 -2.97 -15.57 -7.69
CA ASP A 150 -4.19 -14.77 -7.85
C ASP A 150 -3.91 -13.27 -8.04
N LEU A 151 -2.64 -12.86 -8.01
CA LEU A 151 -2.24 -11.45 -8.12
C LEU A 151 -1.60 -11.12 -9.48
N CYS A 152 -1.18 -12.14 -10.21
CA CYS A 152 -0.46 -11.99 -11.47
C CYS A 152 -1.28 -12.52 -12.66
N VAL A 153 -1.32 -11.71 -13.71
CA VAL A 153 -1.64 -12.14 -15.07
C VAL A 153 -0.33 -12.23 -15.82
N PHE A 154 -0.11 -13.27 -16.62
CA PHE A 154 1.14 -13.46 -17.36
C PHE A 154 0.90 -13.28 -18.85
N VAL A 155 1.65 -12.37 -19.47
CA VAL A 155 1.58 -12.05 -20.90
C VAL A 155 2.93 -12.38 -21.53
N GLU A 156 2.92 -13.32 -22.45
CA GLU A 156 4.14 -13.71 -23.16
C GLU A 156 4.51 -12.63 -24.19
N LEU A 157 5.80 -12.28 -24.27
CA LEU A 157 6.31 -11.17 -25.07
C LEU A 157 5.99 -11.28 -26.56
N HIS A 158 5.93 -12.50 -27.11
CA HIS A 158 5.68 -12.77 -28.53
C HIS A 158 4.21 -13.05 -28.84
N ASP A 159 3.33 -13.06 -27.82
CA ASP A 159 1.87 -12.97 -28.02
C ASP A 159 1.47 -11.51 -28.28
N GLU A 160 1.66 -11.08 -29.54
CA GLU A 160 1.37 -9.72 -30.00
C GLU A 160 -0.08 -9.29 -29.73
N ALA A 161 -1.04 -10.22 -29.77
CA ALA A 161 -2.44 -9.91 -29.56
C ALA A 161 -2.71 -9.55 -28.09
N SER A 162 -2.28 -10.40 -27.17
CA SER A 162 -2.40 -10.15 -25.72
C SER A 162 -1.60 -8.92 -25.30
N LEU A 163 -0.41 -8.73 -25.87
CA LEU A 163 0.41 -7.56 -25.59
C LEU A 163 -0.23 -6.26 -26.09
N HIS A 164 -0.74 -6.25 -27.32
CA HIS A 164 -1.44 -5.09 -27.86
C HIS A 164 -2.66 -4.73 -27.02
N GLN A 165 -3.46 -5.72 -26.63
CA GLN A 165 -4.60 -5.54 -25.74
C GLN A 165 -4.16 -4.90 -24.41
N LEU A 166 -3.20 -5.50 -23.70
CA LEU A 166 -2.68 -4.99 -22.42
C LEU A 166 -2.19 -3.54 -22.53
N LEU A 167 -1.37 -3.23 -23.54
CA LEU A 167 -0.79 -1.90 -23.70
C LEU A 167 -1.84 -0.84 -24.07
N SER A 168 -2.86 -1.22 -24.86
CA SER A 168 -3.97 -0.32 -25.21
C SER A 168 -4.85 0.00 -24.01
N GLU A 169 -5.25 -1.01 -23.23
CA GLU A 169 -6.09 -0.87 -22.04
C GLU A 169 -5.40 -0.05 -20.94
N THR A 170 -4.09 -0.20 -20.80
CA THR A 170 -3.29 0.52 -19.79
C THR A 170 -2.77 1.87 -20.28
N GLY A 171 -2.90 2.19 -21.57
CA GLY A 171 -2.39 3.43 -22.17
C GLY A 171 -0.86 3.51 -22.17
N LEU A 172 -0.19 2.39 -22.41
CA LEU A 172 1.29 2.25 -22.41
C LEU A 172 1.88 1.98 -23.80
N SER A 173 1.08 2.07 -24.87
CA SER A 173 1.54 1.80 -26.24
C SER A 173 2.75 2.64 -26.66
N SER A 174 2.85 3.90 -26.23
CA SER A 174 3.96 4.82 -26.56
C SER A 174 5.30 4.41 -25.94
N ILE A 175 5.28 3.59 -24.89
CA ILE A 175 6.48 3.14 -24.17
C ILE A 175 6.75 1.64 -24.31
N ARG A 176 6.12 0.99 -25.30
CA ARG A 176 6.27 -0.44 -25.60
C ARG A 176 7.74 -0.89 -25.58
N HIS A 177 8.63 -0.13 -26.23
CA HIS A 177 10.07 -0.46 -26.33
C HIS A 177 10.79 -0.59 -24.98
N ARG A 178 10.25 -0.02 -23.89
CA ARG A 178 10.83 -0.11 -22.54
C ARG A 178 10.35 -1.32 -21.76
N ILE A 179 9.11 -1.72 -22.01
CA ILE A 179 8.43 -2.79 -21.27
C ILE A 179 8.58 -4.14 -22.00
N CYS A 180 8.71 -4.12 -23.33
CA CYS A 180 8.73 -5.29 -24.19
C CYS A 180 10.16 -5.52 -24.72
N ARG A 181 11.07 -5.91 -23.82
CA ARG A 181 12.49 -6.16 -24.16
C ARG A 181 12.74 -7.67 -24.25
N ALA A 182 13.49 -8.10 -25.26
CA ALA A 182 13.95 -9.47 -25.35
C ALA A 182 14.87 -9.81 -24.16
N GLY A 183 14.73 -11.02 -23.62
CA GLY A 183 15.46 -11.50 -22.45
C GLY A 183 15.11 -10.80 -21.14
N ALA A 184 13.93 -10.16 -21.04
CA ALA A 184 13.57 -9.35 -19.88
C ALA A 184 12.22 -9.71 -19.26
N LEU A 185 12.06 -9.25 -18.01
CA LEU A 185 10.82 -9.30 -17.26
C LEU A 185 10.37 -7.87 -16.96
N SER A 186 9.10 -7.56 -17.22
CA SER A 186 8.50 -6.28 -16.85
C SER A 186 7.13 -6.51 -16.24
N ALA A 187 6.66 -5.54 -15.47
CA ALA A 187 5.36 -5.60 -14.83
C ALA A 187 4.55 -4.34 -15.09
N VAL A 188 3.23 -4.49 -15.24
CA VAL A 188 2.27 -3.40 -15.44
C VAL A 188 1.18 -3.51 -14.40
N LEU A 189 1.06 -2.47 -13.57
CA LEU A 189 0.00 -2.33 -12.59
C LEU A 189 -1.31 -1.94 -13.28
N ALA A 190 -2.46 -2.32 -12.69
CA ALA A 190 -3.79 -1.91 -13.16
C ALA A 190 -3.99 -0.39 -13.33
N SER A 191 -3.19 0.45 -12.66
CA SER A 191 -3.23 1.91 -12.87
C SER A 191 -2.57 2.39 -14.16
N GLY A 192 -1.94 1.49 -14.93
CA GLY A 192 -1.05 1.83 -16.04
C GLY A 192 0.30 2.38 -15.58
N VAL A 193 0.82 1.94 -14.44
CA VAL A 193 2.22 2.18 -14.02
C VAL A 193 3.02 0.94 -14.39
N PHE A 194 4.24 1.10 -14.90
CA PHE A 194 5.11 -0.03 -15.25
C PHE A 194 6.36 -0.10 -14.37
N ILE A 195 6.88 -1.31 -14.20
CA ILE A 195 8.16 -1.63 -13.57
C ILE A 195 8.98 -2.32 -14.65
N ALA A 196 10.15 -1.79 -14.99
CA ALA A 196 11.05 -2.41 -15.95
C ALA A 196 12.13 -3.22 -15.21
N ASN A 197 12.90 -3.99 -15.98
CA ASN A 197 14.09 -4.70 -15.52
C ASN A 197 13.85 -5.57 -14.26
N CYS A 198 12.67 -6.20 -14.16
CA CYS A 198 12.30 -6.99 -12.99
C CYS A 198 13.18 -8.24 -12.81
N GLU A 199 13.88 -8.67 -13.87
CA GLU A 199 14.84 -9.75 -13.86
C GLU A 199 16.13 -9.41 -13.09
N GLU A 200 16.50 -8.12 -13.08
CA GLU A 200 17.68 -7.57 -12.40
C GLU A 200 17.32 -6.93 -11.05
N HIS A 201 16.14 -6.30 -10.98
CA HIS A 201 15.68 -5.55 -9.80
C HIS A 201 14.29 -6.02 -9.32
N PRO A 202 14.17 -7.28 -8.85
CA PRO A 202 12.87 -7.88 -8.54
C PRO A 202 12.18 -7.27 -7.32
N LYS A 203 12.93 -6.60 -6.46
CA LYS A 203 12.46 -6.06 -5.18
C LYS A 203 11.26 -5.10 -5.33
N VAL A 204 11.17 -4.30 -6.40
CA VAL A 204 9.98 -3.44 -6.66
C VAL A 204 8.74 -4.30 -6.95
N LEU A 205 8.88 -5.26 -7.87
CA LEU A 205 7.79 -6.16 -8.27
C LEU A 205 7.30 -6.98 -7.07
N VAL A 206 8.23 -7.58 -6.33
CA VAL A 206 7.93 -8.38 -5.14
C VAL A 206 7.27 -7.52 -4.04
N PHE A 207 7.74 -6.29 -3.83
CA PHE A 207 7.10 -5.34 -2.91
C PHE A 207 5.65 -5.06 -3.31
N GLU A 208 5.38 -4.76 -4.59
CA GLU A 208 4.03 -4.47 -5.08
C GLU A 208 3.08 -5.67 -4.99
N LEU A 209 3.59 -6.88 -5.21
CA LEU A 209 2.84 -8.12 -5.03
C LEU A 209 2.53 -8.38 -3.56
N LEU A 210 3.50 -8.21 -2.66
CA LEU A 210 3.27 -8.34 -1.23
C LEU A 210 2.29 -7.27 -0.72
N TYR A 211 2.45 -6.02 -1.15
CA TYR A 211 1.55 -4.94 -0.78
C TYR A 211 0.10 -5.31 -1.12
N ARG A 212 -0.16 -5.82 -2.32
CA ARG A 212 -1.50 -6.31 -2.71
C ARG A 212 -1.97 -7.49 -1.87
N ARG A 213 -1.08 -8.46 -1.61
CA ARG A 213 -1.40 -9.64 -0.79
C ARG A 213 -1.80 -9.27 0.63
N THR A 214 -1.19 -8.23 1.19
CA THR A 214 -1.32 -7.83 2.60
C THR A 214 -2.28 -6.67 2.82
N LEU A 215 -2.58 -5.87 1.78
CA LEU A 215 -3.56 -4.79 1.88
C LEU A 215 -4.93 -5.37 2.24
N ARG A 216 -5.55 -4.82 3.27
CA ARG A 216 -6.89 -5.17 3.71
C ARG A 216 -7.74 -3.92 3.64
N LEU A 217 -8.65 -3.88 2.67
CA LEU A 217 -9.68 -2.84 2.64
C LEU A 217 -10.60 -3.03 3.86
N PRO A 218 -11.10 -1.94 4.47
CA PRO A 218 -12.03 -2.05 5.57
C PRO A 218 -13.30 -2.78 5.10
N SER A 219 -13.77 -3.74 5.90
CA SER A 219 -15.02 -4.43 5.60
C SER A 219 -16.19 -3.45 5.60
N TRP A 220 -17.26 -3.78 4.87
CA TRP A 220 -18.50 -2.99 4.89
C TRP A 220 -19.02 -2.71 6.31
N ARG A 221 -18.96 -3.71 7.20
CA ARG A 221 -19.37 -3.56 8.61
C ARG A 221 -18.47 -2.57 9.36
N ALA A 222 -17.16 -2.60 9.12
CA ALA A 222 -16.23 -1.65 9.72
C ALA A 222 -16.51 -0.23 9.22
N LEU A 223 -16.76 -0.05 7.92
CA LEU A 223 -17.16 1.23 7.33
C LEU A 223 -18.48 1.75 7.90
N GLU A 224 -19.52 0.93 7.97
CA GLU A 224 -20.83 1.34 8.50
C GLU A 224 -20.72 1.76 9.98
N ARG A 225 -19.90 1.05 10.77
CA ARG A 225 -19.60 1.41 12.16
C ARG A 225 -18.94 2.79 12.24
N LEU A 226 -17.93 3.07 11.43
CA LEU A 226 -17.26 4.37 11.37
C LEU A 226 -18.23 5.48 10.93
N HIS A 227 -19.03 5.21 9.91
CA HIS A 227 -20.04 6.14 9.41
C HIS A 227 -21.08 6.49 10.46
N SER A 228 -21.67 5.48 11.11
CA SER A 228 -22.73 5.69 12.09
C SER A 228 -22.21 6.29 13.39
N ARG A 229 -20.99 5.95 13.83
CA ARG A 229 -20.42 6.44 15.09
C ARG A 229 -19.77 7.82 14.98
N TYR A 230 -19.07 8.11 13.88
CA TYR A 230 -18.26 9.32 13.77
C TYR A 230 -18.70 10.23 12.62
N PHE A 231 -18.74 9.72 11.39
CA PHE A 231 -18.91 10.59 10.21
C PHE A 231 -20.30 11.24 10.12
N ARG A 232 -21.37 10.47 10.34
CA ARG A 232 -22.75 10.99 10.30
C ARG A 232 -23.01 11.98 11.44
N PRO A 233 -22.64 11.71 12.72
CA PRO A 233 -22.75 12.71 13.79
C PRO A 233 -21.96 14.00 13.52
N LEU A 234 -20.72 13.91 13.02
CA LEU A 234 -19.94 15.09 12.65
C LEU A 234 -20.60 15.89 11.51
N ALA A 235 -21.10 15.21 10.48
CA ALA A 235 -21.83 15.86 9.39
C ALA A 235 -23.13 16.53 9.88
N GLN A 236 -23.82 15.94 10.85
CA GLN A 236 -24.99 16.52 11.50
C GLN A 236 -24.60 17.79 12.28
N LEU A 237 -23.53 17.77 13.09
CA LEU A 237 -23.08 18.95 13.84
C LEU A 237 -22.66 20.12 12.93
N ARG A 238 -22.13 19.80 11.75
CA ARG A 238 -21.86 20.78 10.69
C ARG A 238 -23.15 21.36 10.09
N GLY A 239 -24.20 20.54 9.91
CA GLY A 239 -25.47 20.93 9.27
C GLY A 239 -26.58 21.43 10.21
N HIS A 240 -26.51 21.15 11.51
CA HIS A 240 -27.56 21.49 12.49
C HIS A 240 -27.74 22.99 12.71
N GLU A 241 -26.83 23.85 12.24
CA GLU A 241 -27.04 25.30 12.21
C GLU A 241 -27.82 25.79 10.99
N ALA A 242 -28.01 24.97 9.95
CA ALA A 242 -28.77 25.36 8.76
C ALA A 242 -30.29 25.34 8.98
N VAL A 243 -30.79 24.37 9.75
CA VAL A 243 -32.24 24.09 9.87
C VAL A 243 -32.91 24.89 10.99
N ALA A 244 -32.15 25.34 12.00
CA ALA A 244 -32.73 26.07 13.13
C ALA A 244 -32.98 27.57 12.85
N ALA A 245 -32.35 28.14 11.82
CA ALA A 245 -32.40 29.59 11.55
C ALA A 245 -33.17 29.99 10.28
N THR A 246 -33.47 29.05 9.39
CA THR A 246 -34.23 29.34 8.17
C THR A 246 -35.32 28.30 8.00
N GLY A 247 -36.56 28.78 7.86
CA GLY A 247 -37.71 27.92 7.56
C GLY A 247 -37.53 27.13 6.26
N PRO A 248 -38.58 26.43 5.78
CA PRO A 248 -38.50 25.55 4.63
C PRO A 248 -38.30 26.34 3.32
N GLN A 249 -37.07 26.78 3.05
CA GLN A 249 -36.66 27.39 1.78
C GLN A 249 -35.44 26.66 1.21
N LEU A 250 -35.73 25.92 0.14
CA LEU A 250 -34.89 25.46 -0.96
C LEU A 250 -33.36 25.69 -0.86
N CYS A 251 -32.66 24.58 -0.57
CA CYS A 251 -31.43 24.10 -1.22
C CYS A 251 -30.46 25.13 -1.84
N GLN A 252 -30.03 26.14 -1.09
CA GLN A 252 -28.77 26.82 -1.39
C GLN A 252 -27.59 25.92 -0.96
N PRO A 253 -26.47 25.90 -1.71
CA PRO A 253 -25.26 25.21 -1.27
C PRO A 253 -24.76 25.87 0.02
N TYR A 254 -24.92 25.15 1.14
CA TYR A 254 -24.62 25.63 2.48
C TYR A 254 -23.13 25.87 2.69
N GLU A 255 -22.75 27.07 3.09
CA GLU A 255 -21.41 27.35 3.61
C GLU A 255 -21.34 26.94 5.09
N PRO A 256 -20.40 26.06 5.49
CA PRO A 256 -20.23 25.72 6.90
C PRO A 256 -19.92 26.97 7.70
N CYS A 257 -20.56 27.10 8.87
CA CYS A 257 -20.17 28.05 9.90
C CYS A 257 -18.69 27.85 10.26
N GLU A 258 -17.94 28.96 10.31
CA GLU A 258 -16.52 28.95 10.65
C GLU A 258 -16.32 28.33 12.03
N GLY A 259 -15.41 27.35 12.13
CA GLY A 259 -15.05 26.72 13.40
C GLY A 259 -16.11 25.80 14.01
N TRP A 260 -17.10 25.28 13.28
CA TRP A 260 -18.10 24.33 13.81
C TRP A 260 -17.49 23.13 14.56
N TRP A 261 -16.29 22.71 14.15
CA TRP A 261 -15.53 21.62 14.75
C TRP A 261 -14.94 21.97 16.12
N GLN A 262 -14.96 23.25 16.54
CA GLN A 262 -14.57 23.70 17.88
C GLN A 262 -15.67 23.45 18.93
N LYS A 263 -16.88 23.08 18.51
CA LYS A 263 -17.96 22.75 19.43
C LYS A 263 -17.57 21.53 20.26
N GLN A 264 -17.94 21.56 21.54
CA GLN A 264 -17.64 20.47 22.48
C GLN A 264 -18.03 19.09 21.93
N ALA A 265 -19.24 18.94 21.37
CA ALA A 265 -19.69 17.67 20.81
C ALA A 265 -18.83 17.19 19.63
N ALA A 266 -18.35 18.10 18.78
CA ALA A 266 -17.46 17.76 17.67
C ALA A 266 -16.08 17.36 18.19
N LEU A 267 -15.53 18.10 19.15
CA LEU A 267 -14.24 17.78 19.79
C LEU A 267 -14.27 16.43 20.50
N GLN A 268 -15.37 16.07 21.17
CA GLN A 268 -15.56 14.76 21.80
C GLN A 268 -15.50 13.63 20.75
N LEU A 269 -16.23 13.77 19.65
CA LEU A 269 -16.23 12.77 18.56
C LEU A 269 -14.85 12.65 17.88
N ILE A 270 -14.17 13.78 17.66
CA ILE A 270 -12.81 13.80 17.09
C ILE A 270 -11.83 13.11 18.04
N ALA A 271 -11.85 13.46 19.33
CA ALA A 271 -10.98 12.85 20.33
C ALA A 271 -11.26 11.35 20.48
N GLU A 272 -12.52 10.93 20.50
CA GLU A 272 -12.88 9.52 20.57
C GLU A 272 -12.42 8.74 19.33
N SER A 273 -12.59 9.31 18.13
CA SER A 273 -12.11 8.69 16.87
C SER A 273 -10.59 8.54 16.88
N LEU A 274 -9.86 9.57 17.32
CA LEU A 274 -8.40 9.52 17.46
C LEU A 274 -7.95 8.45 18.47
N GLU A 275 -8.69 8.26 19.57
CA GLU A 275 -8.37 7.24 20.57
C GLU A 275 -8.62 5.82 20.03
N LYS A 276 -9.80 5.58 19.45
CA LYS A 276 -10.28 4.23 19.14
C LYS A 276 -9.84 3.75 17.75
N GLU A 277 -9.77 4.66 16.79
CA GLU A 277 -9.48 4.34 15.39
C GLU A 277 -8.10 4.84 14.95
N CYS A 278 -7.39 5.60 15.79
CA CYS A 278 -6.10 6.23 15.49
C CYS A 278 -6.13 7.25 14.33
N PHE A 279 -7.31 7.67 13.88
CA PHE A 279 -7.51 8.74 12.90
C PHE A 279 -8.86 9.43 13.11
N ALA A 280 -9.04 10.61 12.51
CA ALA A 280 -10.31 11.32 12.44
C ALA A 280 -10.47 12.00 11.08
N ILE A 281 -11.70 12.09 10.58
CA ILE A 281 -12.05 12.81 9.33
C ILE A 281 -12.98 13.96 9.69
N VAL A 282 -12.61 15.17 9.30
CA VAL A 282 -13.36 16.41 9.60
C VAL A 282 -13.69 17.09 8.27
N ASP A 283 -14.82 16.73 7.68
CA ASP A 283 -15.26 17.28 6.40
C ASP A 283 -15.78 18.72 6.54
N GLY A 284 -15.42 19.60 5.60
CA GLY A 284 -15.79 21.01 5.69
C GLY A 284 -15.05 21.74 6.81
N PHE A 285 -13.77 21.41 6.98
CA PHE A 285 -12.89 21.99 8.00
C PHE A 285 -12.69 23.51 7.82
N LEU A 286 -12.58 23.96 6.57
CA LEU A 286 -12.48 25.36 6.16
C LEU A 286 -13.63 25.74 5.21
N PRO A 287 -14.02 27.02 5.15
CA PRO A 287 -14.94 27.54 4.14
C PRO A 287 -14.49 27.26 2.71
N ALA A 288 -15.44 27.06 1.79
CA ALA A 288 -15.17 26.70 0.40
C ALA A 288 -14.28 27.72 -0.33
N LYS A 289 -14.46 29.01 -0.05
CA LYS A 289 -13.64 30.11 -0.60
C LYS A 289 -12.18 30.01 -0.16
N GLU A 290 -11.93 29.64 1.09
CA GLU A 290 -10.57 29.47 1.61
C GLU A 290 -9.89 28.24 1.01
N LEU A 291 -10.63 27.13 0.89
CA LEU A 291 -10.17 25.93 0.20
C LEU A 291 -9.82 26.20 -1.26
N GLN A 292 -10.64 27.01 -1.96
CA GLN A 292 -10.33 27.44 -3.32
C GLN A 292 -9.04 28.25 -3.38
N THR A 293 -8.85 29.19 -2.45
CA THR A 293 -7.64 30.01 -2.41
C THR A 293 -6.40 29.15 -2.14
N LEU A 294 -6.48 28.19 -1.23
CA LEU A 294 -5.42 27.21 -0.97
C LEU A 294 -5.13 26.32 -2.20
N GLN A 295 -6.16 25.92 -2.94
CA GLN A 295 -6.01 25.16 -4.18
C GLN A 295 -5.29 25.98 -5.26
N GLU A 296 -5.61 27.27 -5.39
CA GLU A 296 -4.96 28.19 -6.32
C GLU A 296 -3.47 28.35 -5.98
N VAL A 297 -3.15 28.52 -4.69
CA VAL A 297 -1.77 28.56 -4.20
C VAL A 297 -1.03 27.26 -4.50
N ALA A 298 -1.59 26.10 -4.18
CA ALA A 298 -0.97 24.81 -4.48
C ALA A 298 -0.75 24.60 -5.99
N SER A 299 -1.72 25.04 -6.81
CA SER A 299 -1.60 24.98 -8.27
C SER A 299 -0.52 25.91 -8.81
N MET A 300 -0.41 27.13 -8.27
CA MET A 300 0.63 28.09 -8.61
C MET A 300 2.01 27.54 -8.25
N LEU A 301 2.19 27.04 -7.02
CA LEU A 301 3.45 26.48 -6.56
C LEU A 301 3.93 25.33 -7.47
N PHE A 302 3.00 24.49 -7.94
CA PHE A 302 3.32 23.42 -8.88
C PHE A 302 3.65 23.95 -10.29
N LYS A 303 2.78 24.80 -10.87
CA LYS A 303 2.92 25.31 -12.25
C LYS A 303 4.17 26.18 -12.44
N GLU A 304 4.50 26.98 -11.44
CA GLU A 304 5.67 27.87 -11.44
C GLU A 304 6.96 27.16 -10.98
N LYS A 305 6.93 25.84 -10.81
CA LYS A 305 8.09 25.02 -10.42
C LYS A 305 8.72 25.41 -9.07
N HIS A 306 7.91 25.88 -8.13
CA HIS A 306 8.32 26.11 -6.74
C HIS A 306 8.35 24.82 -5.91
N MET A 307 7.77 23.73 -6.42
CA MET A 307 7.84 22.40 -5.82
C MET A 307 8.99 21.58 -6.41
N ARG A 308 9.62 20.74 -5.59
CA ARG A 308 10.66 19.78 -6.00
C ARG A 308 10.10 18.36 -5.98
N ALA A 309 10.65 17.47 -6.80
CA ALA A 309 10.23 16.08 -6.76
C ALA A 309 10.63 15.46 -5.41
N GLY A 310 9.73 14.72 -4.76
CA GLY A 310 9.98 14.12 -3.44
C GLY A 310 11.23 13.25 -3.44
N ILE A 311 11.47 12.54 -4.55
CA ILE A 311 12.67 11.72 -4.73
C ILE A 311 13.99 12.52 -4.72
N GLU A 312 13.99 13.77 -5.20
CA GLU A 312 15.18 14.62 -5.17
C GLU A 312 15.54 15.01 -3.73
N GLU A 313 14.54 15.27 -2.89
CA GLU A 313 14.76 15.65 -1.50
C GLU A 313 15.31 14.48 -0.66
N GLN A 314 14.94 13.23 -0.99
CA GLN A 314 15.47 12.04 -0.32
C GLN A 314 16.95 11.77 -0.62
N SER A 315 17.45 12.23 -1.78
CA SER A 315 18.83 11.98 -2.21
C SER A 315 19.90 12.58 -1.28
N GLY A 316 19.50 13.49 -0.37
CA GLY A 316 20.42 14.19 0.55
C GLY A 316 20.60 13.60 1.96
N GLY A 317 19.90 12.53 2.36
CA GLY A 317 20.10 12.00 3.73
C GLY A 317 19.16 10.92 4.27
N TYR A 318 18.14 10.49 3.52
CA TYR A 318 17.13 9.53 4.00
C TYR A 318 17.15 8.18 3.27
N GLY A 319 18.20 7.88 2.50
CA GLY A 319 18.35 6.65 1.71
C GLY A 319 18.39 5.34 2.52
N GLY A 320 18.43 5.42 3.85
CA GLY A 320 18.65 4.28 4.74
C GLY A 320 17.53 3.22 4.75
N TYR A 321 16.29 3.54 4.35
CA TYR A 321 15.20 2.53 4.43
C TYR A 321 15.42 1.34 3.47
N TRP A 322 16.19 1.53 2.40
CA TRP A 322 16.36 0.50 1.38
C TRP A 322 17.82 0.09 1.12
N GLY A 323 18.79 0.63 1.88
CA GLY A 323 20.23 0.34 1.77
C GLY A 323 20.97 1.19 0.72
N ASP A 324 22.29 1.25 0.82
CA ASP A 324 23.15 2.15 0.02
C ASP A 324 23.32 1.72 -1.47
N GLY A 325 22.60 0.67 -1.92
CA GLY A 325 22.73 0.09 -3.25
C GLY A 325 21.51 0.24 -4.18
N ASN A 326 20.58 1.17 -3.90
CA ASN A 326 19.36 1.34 -4.72
C ASN A 326 19.60 2.10 -6.04
N GLU A 327 20.65 1.74 -6.77
CA GLU A 327 21.01 2.34 -8.06
C GLU A 327 20.06 1.95 -9.21
N GLY A 328 19.07 1.08 -8.97
CA GLY A 328 18.12 0.62 -9.98
C GLY A 328 16.86 1.49 -10.17
N ASP A 329 15.90 0.92 -10.91
CA ASP A 329 14.60 1.45 -11.35
C ASP A 329 13.74 2.15 -10.26
N PHE A 330 14.08 1.96 -8.98
CA PHE A 330 13.39 2.42 -7.79
C PHE A 330 13.10 3.92 -7.73
N GLN A 331 14.04 4.74 -8.18
CA GLN A 331 13.98 6.17 -7.97
C GLN A 331 13.34 6.91 -9.16
N ASN A 332 13.18 6.24 -10.31
CA ASN A 332 12.77 6.90 -11.55
C ASN A 332 13.48 8.26 -11.75
N LYS A 333 14.81 8.29 -11.54
CA LYS A 333 15.64 9.52 -11.61
C LYS A 333 15.51 10.24 -12.96
N GLU A 334 15.24 9.49 -14.02
CA GLU A 334 15.01 10.00 -15.37
C GLU A 334 13.65 10.70 -15.53
N GLY A 335 12.76 10.64 -14.52
CA GLY A 335 11.45 11.27 -14.57
C GLY A 335 10.54 10.68 -15.65
N LEU A 336 10.67 9.38 -15.95
CA LEU A 336 9.90 8.73 -16.99
C LEU A 336 8.42 8.65 -16.60
N ASP A 337 7.56 9.09 -17.50
CA ASP A 337 6.12 9.03 -17.30
C ASP A 337 5.66 7.60 -17.01
N ARG A 338 4.85 7.45 -15.96
CA ARG A 338 4.23 6.18 -15.52
C ARG A 338 5.20 5.06 -15.16
N LYS A 339 6.50 5.33 -15.12
CA LYS A 339 7.45 4.41 -14.50
C LYS A 339 7.25 4.43 -13.00
N TRP A 340 7.32 3.25 -12.40
CA TRP A 340 7.19 3.10 -10.96
C TRP A 340 8.23 3.97 -10.25
N THR A 341 7.80 4.64 -9.19
CA THR A 341 8.67 5.47 -8.35
C THR A 341 8.22 5.39 -6.90
N MET A 342 9.19 5.45 -6.00
CA MET A 342 9.00 5.44 -4.56
C MET A 342 8.24 6.67 -4.04
N GLU A 343 8.63 7.85 -4.51
CA GLU A 343 8.01 9.13 -4.17
C GLU A 343 7.76 9.90 -5.46
N GLY A 344 6.54 9.76 -5.99
CA GLY A 344 6.11 10.44 -7.21
C GLY A 344 5.54 11.83 -6.97
N ASP A 345 5.49 12.30 -5.73
CA ASP A 345 4.98 13.60 -5.39
C ASP A 345 5.95 14.73 -5.71
N PHE A 346 5.39 15.92 -5.89
CA PHE A 346 6.12 17.18 -5.91
C PHE A 346 5.73 17.95 -4.66
N ARG A 347 6.71 18.41 -3.90
CA ARG A 347 6.46 19.08 -2.62
C ARG A 347 7.24 20.37 -2.44
N ALA A 348 6.65 21.28 -1.65
CA ALA A 348 7.29 22.48 -1.16
C ALA A 348 6.99 22.63 0.34
N TRP A 349 8.03 22.94 1.12
CA TRP A 349 7.90 23.33 2.53
C TRP A 349 7.68 24.82 2.60
N VAL A 350 6.48 25.24 2.99
CA VAL A 350 6.06 26.63 2.94
C VAL A 350 5.89 27.17 4.36
N PRO A 351 6.74 28.11 4.81
CA PRO A 351 6.60 28.75 6.11
C PRO A 351 5.40 29.72 6.11
N ASP A 352 4.92 30.07 7.30
CA ASP A 352 3.73 30.93 7.46
C ASP A 352 3.94 32.37 6.97
N ASP A 353 5.18 32.82 6.85
CA ASP A 353 5.59 34.14 6.37
C ASP A 353 5.95 34.15 4.87
N ASP A 354 5.81 33.02 4.17
CA ASP A 354 6.10 32.95 2.73
C ASP A 354 5.18 33.89 1.94
N VAL A 355 5.76 34.92 1.31
CA VAL A 355 5.01 35.95 0.57
C VAL A 355 4.10 35.40 -0.53
N ARG A 356 4.39 34.20 -1.06
CA ARG A 356 3.61 33.55 -2.13
C ARG A 356 2.30 32.94 -1.61
N ALA A 357 2.22 32.65 -0.31
CA ALA A 357 1.17 31.81 0.26
C ALA A 357 0.67 32.25 1.65
N SER A 358 1.32 33.25 2.25
CA SER A 358 1.22 33.61 3.68
C SER A 358 -0.23 33.77 4.14
N ARG A 359 -1.02 34.61 3.46
CA ARG A 359 -2.41 34.86 3.88
C ARG A 359 -3.26 33.59 3.91
N SER A 360 -3.16 32.75 2.88
CA SER A 360 -4.00 31.56 2.73
C SER A 360 -3.56 30.44 3.66
N LEU A 361 -2.25 30.21 3.76
CA LEU A 361 -1.70 29.19 4.67
C LEU A 361 -1.90 29.56 6.13
N GLN A 362 -1.80 30.84 6.49
CA GLN A 362 -2.08 31.29 7.86
C GLN A 362 -3.49 30.95 8.32
N LEU A 363 -4.48 30.88 7.41
CA LEU A 363 -5.84 30.45 7.77
C LEU A 363 -5.87 28.97 8.14
N LEU A 364 -5.26 28.11 7.30
CA LEU A 364 -5.10 26.70 7.59
C LEU A 364 -4.37 26.49 8.92
N THR A 365 -3.25 27.17 9.12
CA THR A 365 -2.43 26.96 10.30
C THR A 365 -3.11 27.44 11.58
N ARG A 366 -3.80 28.58 11.55
CA ARG A 366 -4.64 29.05 12.67
C ARG A 366 -5.75 28.07 12.99
N ALA A 367 -6.44 27.54 11.99
CA ALA A 367 -7.51 26.55 12.18
C ALA A 367 -6.97 25.27 12.80
N SER A 368 -5.88 24.71 12.25
CA SER A 368 -5.23 23.51 12.78
C SER A 368 -4.73 23.72 14.21
N ASP A 369 -4.01 24.83 14.48
CA ASP A 369 -3.50 25.14 15.83
C ASP A 369 -4.65 25.31 16.83
N SER A 370 -5.76 25.92 16.43
CA SER A 370 -6.94 26.09 17.27
C SER A 370 -7.59 24.74 17.60
N LEU A 371 -7.69 23.82 16.63
CA LEU A 371 -8.17 22.45 16.87
C LEU A 371 -7.26 21.73 17.87
N ILE A 372 -5.94 21.80 17.67
CA ILE A 372 -4.98 21.14 18.57
C ILE A 372 -5.07 21.72 19.98
N ARG A 373 -5.13 23.05 20.14
CA ARG A 373 -5.33 23.69 21.46
C ARG A 373 -6.63 23.24 22.12
N ALA A 374 -7.72 23.16 21.37
CA ALA A 374 -8.99 22.67 21.89
C ALA A 374 -8.91 21.21 22.37
N LEU A 375 -8.22 20.34 21.62
CA LEU A 375 -8.00 18.94 21.98
C LEU A 375 -7.04 18.73 23.16
N LYS A 376 -6.19 19.73 23.50
CA LYS A 376 -5.34 19.67 24.69
C LYS A 376 -6.10 19.83 26.00
N ASP A 377 -7.34 20.34 25.94
CA ASP A 377 -8.20 20.64 27.09
C ASP A 377 -7.35 21.12 28.28
N GLU A 378 -6.70 22.28 28.13
CA GLU A 378 -5.63 22.82 28.99
C GLU A 378 -6.06 23.05 30.46
N GLY A 379 -6.36 21.96 31.16
CA GLY A 379 -6.66 21.91 32.58
C GLY A 379 -8.13 22.12 32.96
N LYS A 380 -9.08 22.23 32.03
CA LYS A 380 -10.48 22.43 32.42
C LYS A 380 -11.21 21.12 32.65
N GLY A 381 -10.93 20.04 31.91
CA GLY A 381 -11.69 18.78 32.03
C GLY A 381 -13.18 18.96 31.68
N GLN A 382 -13.57 20.15 31.23
CA GLN A 382 -14.96 20.57 31.03
C GLN A 382 -15.53 20.01 29.74
N LEU A 383 -14.64 19.67 28.79
CA LEU A 383 -15.04 19.21 27.47
C LEU A 383 -15.33 17.70 27.44
N GLY A 384 -14.98 16.94 28.49
CA GLY A 384 -15.19 15.50 28.53
C GLY A 384 -14.44 14.75 27.42
N LEU A 385 -13.26 15.24 27.04
CA LEU A 385 -12.42 14.61 26.01
C LEU A 385 -11.75 13.35 26.55
N SER A 386 -11.35 12.46 25.63
CA SER A 386 -10.58 11.27 25.98
C SER A 386 -9.24 11.62 26.63
N ALA A 387 -9.03 11.14 27.86
CA ALA A 387 -7.81 11.42 28.64
C ALA A 387 -6.53 10.97 27.92
N SER A 388 -6.59 9.85 27.19
CA SER A 388 -5.44 9.30 26.46
C SER A 388 -5.00 10.21 25.31
N VAL A 389 -5.96 10.73 24.54
CA VAL A 389 -5.71 11.68 23.45
C VAL A 389 -5.22 13.02 23.99
N THR A 390 -5.89 13.56 25.01
CA THR A 390 -5.48 14.79 25.68
C THR A 390 -4.04 14.70 26.18
N GLN A 391 -3.68 13.60 26.85
CA GLN A 391 -2.32 13.38 27.36
C GLN A 391 -1.27 13.32 26.24
N ARG A 392 -1.57 12.66 25.12
CA ARG A 392 -0.65 12.54 23.98
C ARG A 392 -0.47 13.88 23.26
N ILE A 393 -1.56 14.59 22.98
CA ILE A 393 -1.57 15.87 22.25
C ILE A 393 -1.01 17.02 23.10
N ARG A 394 -1.10 16.96 24.44
CA ARG A 394 -0.55 17.99 25.35
C ARG A 394 0.94 18.26 25.14
N ARG A 395 1.70 17.30 24.62
CA ARG A 395 3.14 17.41 24.33
C ARG A 395 3.46 18.05 22.98
N ILE A 396 2.46 18.42 22.18
CA ILE A 396 2.68 19.08 20.89
C ILE A 396 2.96 20.56 21.15
N HIS A 397 4.22 20.98 21.06
CA HIS A 397 4.63 22.37 21.31
C HIS A 397 4.90 23.18 20.04
N PHE A 398 5.14 22.50 18.92
CA PHE A 398 5.39 23.12 17.63
C PHE A 398 4.78 22.24 16.52
N ARG A 399 4.76 22.79 15.31
CA ARG A 399 4.49 22.06 14.07
C ARG A 399 5.55 22.40 13.04
N GLU A 400 5.74 21.52 12.08
CA GLU A 400 6.61 21.78 10.92
C GLU A 400 5.98 22.84 9.99
N HIS A 401 6.78 23.35 9.05
CA HIS A 401 6.26 24.15 7.94
C HIS A 401 5.21 23.36 7.14
N THR A 402 4.31 24.07 6.46
CA THR A 402 3.27 23.38 5.69
C THR A 402 3.89 22.72 4.48
N MET A 403 3.85 21.40 4.42
CA MET A 403 4.22 20.65 3.22
C MET A 403 3.06 20.67 2.22
N VAL A 404 3.18 21.48 1.17
CA VAL A 404 2.24 21.45 0.04
C VAL A 404 2.72 20.38 -0.93
N SER A 405 1.90 19.36 -1.18
CA SER A 405 2.25 18.22 -2.04
C SER A 405 1.26 18.06 -3.20
N CYS A 406 1.78 17.71 -4.38
CA CYS A 406 1.06 17.45 -5.61
C CYS A 406 1.44 16.06 -6.13
N TYR A 407 0.46 15.22 -6.44
CA TYR A 407 0.64 13.92 -7.08
C TYR A 407 0.13 14.00 -8.52
N PRO A 408 1.00 14.20 -9.52
CA PRO A 408 0.54 14.36 -10.90
C PRO A 408 -0.19 13.12 -11.40
N GLY A 409 -1.43 13.31 -11.86
CA GLY A 409 -2.22 12.22 -12.43
C GLY A 409 -1.60 11.63 -13.70
N ALA A 410 -0.86 12.44 -14.48
CA ALA A 410 -0.19 12.02 -15.71
C ALA A 410 0.85 10.91 -15.47
N THR A 411 1.62 11.02 -14.39
CA THR A 411 2.63 10.03 -14.00
C THR A 411 2.04 8.91 -13.13
N ARG A 412 0.76 9.02 -12.74
CA ARG A 412 0.12 8.15 -11.74
C ARG A 412 0.95 8.09 -10.46
N ALA A 413 1.50 9.24 -10.06
CA ALA A 413 2.37 9.40 -8.91
C ALA A 413 1.81 8.73 -7.65
N ARG A 414 2.72 8.17 -6.84
CA ARG A 414 2.40 7.42 -5.63
C ARG A 414 3.35 7.79 -4.50
N TYR A 415 2.95 7.39 -3.30
CA TYR A 415 3.81 7.40 -2.14
C TYR A 415 3.83 5.99 -1.55
N LEU A 416 5.01 5.48 -1.21
CA LEU A 416 5.11 4.15 -0.60
C LEU A 416 4.39 4.08 0.73
N ARG A 417 4.02 2.85 1.11
CA ARG A 417 3.62 2.54 2.47
C ARG A 417 4.77 2.91 3.42
N HIS A 418 4.53 3.86 4.31
CA HIS A 418 5.50 4.35 5.27
C HIS A 418 4.80 4.64 6.61
N CYS A 419 5.59 5.06 7.60
CA CYS A 419 5.12 5.50 8.90
C CYS A 419 5.90 6.75 9.32
N ASP A 420 5.19 7.82 9.67
CA ASP A 420 5.79 9.10 10.07
C ASP A 420 6.45 9.09 11.46
N THR A 421 6.41 7.94 12.17
CA THR A 421 6.97 7.82 13.52
C THR A 421 8.46 8.11 13.61
N GLY A 422 9.21 7.91 12.51
CA GLY A 422 10.64 8.22 12.44
C GLY A 422 10.97 9.70 12.70
N ARG A 423 10.00 10.60 12.49
CA ARG A 423 10.14 12.05 12.71
C ARG A 423 9.71 12.49 14.11
N GLN A 424 9.35 11.55 14.99
CA GLN A 424 8.77 11.83 16.31
C GLN A 424 7.47 12.64 16.25
N ALA A 425 6.78 12.64 15.10
CA ALA A 425 5.49 13.31 14.93
C ALA A 425 4.43 12.66 15.84
N ALA A 426 3.81 13.46 16.71
CA ALA A 426 2.74 12.99 17.58
C ALA A 426 1.40 12.85 16.85
N LEU A 427 1.18 13.68 15.82
CA LEU A 427 -0.02 13.74 14.99
C LEU A 427 0.34 14.26 13.59
N THR A 428 -0.13 13.58 12.54
CA THR A 428 -0.09 14.07 11.15
C THR A 428 -1.46 14.64 10.79
N ALA A 429 -1.49 15.87 10.26
CA ALA A 429 -2.71 16.51 9.78
C ALA A 429 -2.63 16.75 8.27
N ILE A 430 -3.63 16.28 7.52
CA ILE A 430 -3.68 16.38 6.05
C ILE A 430 -4.96 17.09 5.63
N LEU A 431 -4.82 18.19 4.89
CA LEU A 431 -5.94 18.85 4.22
C LEU A 431 -5.93 18.48 2.73
N TYR A 432 -6.97 17.78 2.27
CA TYR A 432 -7.13 17.45 0.86
C TYR A 432 -7.75 18.62 0.08
N LEU A 433 -7.13 19.01 -1.04
CA LEU A 433 -7.56 20.11 -1.92
C LEU A 433 -8.15 19.63 -3.26
N ASN A 434 -8.47 18.33 -3.35
CA ASN A 434 -8.98 17.72 -4.58
C ASN A 434 -10.45 18.07 -4.78
N LYS A 435 -10.79 18.71 -5.91
CA LYS A 435 -12.19 18.89 -6.31
C LYS A 435 -12.75 17.56 -6.80
N VAL A 436 -13.79 17.06 -6.14
CA VAL A 436 -14.54 15.92 -6.64
C VAL A 436 -15.38 16.40 -7.82
N LYS A 437 -14.90 16.15 -9.05
CA LYS A 437 -15.72 16.34 -10.25
C LYS A 437 -16.82 15.28 -10.22
N GLY A 438 -18.02 15.67 -9.80
CA GLY A 438 -19.25 14.90 -9.97
C GLY A 438 -19.13 13.42 -9.67
N PHE A 439 -18.88 13.06 -8.41
CA PHE A 439 -19.27 11.72 -7.96
C PHE A 439 -20.80 11.71 -7.96
N GLN A 440 -21.42 11.30 -9.08
CA GLN A 440 -22.79 10.82 -9.02
C GLN A 440 -22.77 9.68 -8.00
N THR A 441 -23.37 9.93 -6.84
CA THR A 441 -23.45 8.98 -5.73
C THR A 441 -24.35 7.82 -6.12
N SER A 442 -23.89 6.95 -7.01
CA SER A 442 -24.44 5.62 -7.19
C SER A 442 -23.97 4.71 -6.06
N PHE A 443 -24.17 5.14 -4.81
CA PHE A 443 -24.05 4.26 -3.64
C PHE A 443 -25.15 3.17 -3.63
N GLN A 444 -26.08 3.22 -4.59
CA GLN A 444 -27.06 2.15 -4.84
C GLN A 444 -26.43 0.84 -5.39
N GLY A 445 -25.18 0.85 -5.86
CA GLY A 445 -24.53 -0.32 -6.46
C GLY A 445 -23.89 -1.32 -5.48
N LEU A 446 -23.74 -0.97 -4.19
CA LEU A 446 -23.14 -1.85 -3.17
C LEU A 446 -24.19 -2.60 -2.33
N ARG A 447 -25.41 -2.81 -2.87
CA ARG A 447 -26.27 -3.84 -2.30
C ARG A 447 -25.66 -5.20 -2.64
N PRO A 448 -25.36 -6.06 -1.65
CA PRO A 448 -24.99 -7.44 -1.96
C PRO A 448 -26.13 -8.04 -2.79
N SER A 449 -25.81 -8.49 -3.99
CA SER A 449 -26.73 -9.23 -4.83
C SER A 449 -27.23 -10.44 -4.03
N PRO A 450 -28.55 -10.60 -3.81
CA PRO A 450 -29.09 -11.80 -3.18
C PRO A 450 -29.09 -12.92 -4.23
N ARG A 451 -27.89 -13.40 -4.58
CA ARG A 451 -27.72 -14.63 -5.36
C ARG A 451 -26.86 -15.57 -4.54
N ASN A 452 -27.50 -16.22 -3.57
CA ASN A 452 -27.53 -17.68 -3.45
C ASN A 452 -28.47 -18.07 -2.29
N GLY A 453 -29.64 -18.58 -2.66
CA GLY A 453 -30.42 -19.58 -1.93
C GLY A 453 -30.78 -19.34 -0.45
N ALA A 454 -31.82 -18.55 -0.18
CA ALA A 454 -32.74 -18.83 0.92
C ALA A 454 -34.11 -18.22 0.63
N ARG A 455 -35.06 -19.09 0.25
CA ARG A 455 -36.50 -18.81 0.38
C ARG A 455 -36.78 -18.61 1.87
N ALA A 456 -37.26 -17.44 2.27
CA ALA A 456 -38.00 -17.28 3.52
C ALA A 456 -39.17 -16.34 3.28
N MET A 457 -40.33 -16.81 3.72
CA MET A 457 -41.66 -16.31 3.42
C MET A 457 -41.90 -14.87 3.87
N VAL A 458 -42.70 -14.18 3.05
CA VAL A 458 -43.45 -12.98 3.41
C VAL A 458 -44.44 -13.34 4.52
N ALA A 459 -44.34 -12.68 5.66
CA ALA A 459 -45.43 -12.56 6.61
C ALA A 459 -45.51 -11.10 7.08
N SER A 460 -46.52 -10.40 6.59
CA SER A 460 -46.96 -9.10 7.06
C SER A 460 -47.61 -9.25 8.43
N PHE A 461 -47.14 -8.53 9.44
CA PHE A 461 -47.96 -8.17 10.61
C PHE A 461 -47.56 -6.81 11.15
N GLY A 462 -48.56 -5.95 11.34
CA GLY A 462 -48.42 -4.60 11.89
C GLY A 462 -48.61 -4.54 13.41
N PHE A 463 -48.04 -3.48 13.99
CA PHE A 463 -48.42 -2.76 15.22
C PHE A 463 -48.51 -3.51 16.57
N THR A 464 -47.60 -3.25 17.53
CA THR A 464 -47.68 -2.22 18.60
C THR A 464 -46.66 -2.44 19.74
N LYS A 465 -46.16 -1.31 20.28
CA LYS A 465 -45.63 -0.96 21.64
C LYS A 465 -44.89 -1.97 22.54
N LYS A 466 -43.75 -1.44 23.03
CA LYS A 466 -43.07 -1.58 24.36
C LYS A 466 -42.64 -2.98 24.82
N ALA A 467 -41.32 -3.15 24.95
CA ALA A 467 -40.70 -3.73 26.15
C ALA A 467 -39.22 -3.32 26.26
N PHE A 468 -38.83 -2.97 27.49
CA PHE A 468 -37.47 -2.76 27.98
C PHE A 468 -36.66 -4.07 27.91
N ILE A 469 -35.41 -4.02 27.44
CA ILE A 469 -34.36 -4.97 27.83
C ILE A 469 -33.04 -4.22 27.98
N THR A 470 -32.45 -4.34 29.17
CA THR A 470 -31.13 -3.86 29.60
C THR A 470 -29.98 -4.65 28.96
N PRO A 471 -28.79 -4.04 28.75
CA PRO A 471 -27.65 -4.75 28.17
C PRO A 471 -26.87 -5.51 29.25
N ARG A 472 -26.56 -6.79 28.98
CA ARG A 472 -25.47 -7.50 29.66
C ARG A 472 -24.16 -7.19 28.94
N SER A 473 -23.30 -6.49 29.67
CA SER A 473 -21.85 -6.46 29.52
C SER A 473 -21.27 -7.87 29.60
N ASP A 474 -20.14 -8.09 28.94
CA ASP A 474 -18.97 -8.84 29.46
C ASP A 474 -18.06 -9.15 28.28
N TRP A 475 -16.92 -8.45 28.16
CA TRP A 475 -15.63 -9.05 27.77
C TRP A 475 -14.52 -8.19 28.37
N MET A 476 -13.77 -8.83 29.27
CA MET A 476 -12.74 -8.28 30.13
C MET A 476 -11.50 -7.82 29.35
N CYS A 477 -10.99 -6.65 29.72
CA CYS A 477 -9.60 -6.28 29.54
C CYS A 477 -8.75 -7.01 30.59
N CYS A 478 -7.73 -7.76 30.17
CA CYS A 478 -6.70 -8.26 31.08
C CYS A 478 -5.77 -7.10 31.50
N PRO A 479 -5.59 -6.83 32.81
CA PRO A 479 -4.55 -5.92 33.29
C PRO A 479 -3.22 -6.67 33.48
N LEU A 480 -2.12 -5.98 33.17
CA LEU A 480 -0.76 -6.38 33.54
C LEU A 480 -0.59 -6.31 35.06
N PRO A 481 0.11 -7.26 35.71
CA PRO A 481 0.38 -7.16 37.14
C PRO A 481 1.70 -6.42 37.42
N THR A 482 1.59 -5.43 38.29
CA THR A 482 2.65 -4.85 39.12
C THR A 482 2.96 -5.76 40.32
N GLY A 483 4.23 -5.85 40.76
CA GLY A 483 4.54 -6.10 42.18
C GLY A 483 5.72 -7.03 42.50
N CYS A 484 6.67 -6.51 43.27
CA CYS A 484 7.94 -7.06 43.73
C CYS A 484 7.88 -8.20 44.79
N CYS A 485 8.98 -8.97 44.82
CA CYS A 485 9.72 -9.57 45.96
C CYS A 485 8.96 -10.39 47.04
N SER A 486 9.27 -11.69 47.14
CA SER A 486 10.26 -12.22 48.11
C SER A 486 10.30 -13.77 48.17
N SER A 487 11.51 -14.28 48.42
CA SER A 487 11.90 -15.60 48.97
C SER A 487 11.63 -16.91 48.21
N GLY A 488 12.72 -17.58 47.80
CA GLY A 488 13.12 -18.81 48.51
C GLY A 488 13.17 -20.15 47.76
N LEU A 489 14.34 -20.42 47.16
CA LEU A 489 15.05 -21.73 47.06
C LEU A 489 14.62 -22.84 46.07
N GLN A 490 15.62 -23.17 45.21
CA GLN A 490 16.02 -24.49 44.65
C GLN A 490 15.13 -25.07 43.53
N ARG A 491 15.61 -25.37 42.29
CA ARG A 491 16.93 -25.82 41.77
C ARG A 491 17.03 -25.64 40.22
N ASN A 492 18.21 -25.21 39.73
CA ASN A 492 18.98 -25.57 38.49
C ASN A 492 18.22 -26.10 37.25
N ALA A 493 18.42 -25.65 35.99
CA ALA A 493 19.68 -25.29 35.32
C ALA A 493 19.45 -24.46 34.03
N LEU A 494 20.50 -23.70 33.66
CA LEU A 494 20.84 -23.05 32.38
C LEU A 494 20.25 -21.65 32.04
N THR A 495 20.92 -20.64 32.62
CA THR A 495 20.99 -19.25 32.17
C THR A 495 22.42 -18.91 31.72
N LYS A 496 22.59 -18.27 30.55
CA LYS A 496 23.65 -17.30 30.13
C LYS A 496 23.53 -17.15 28.60
N CYS A 497 23.34 -15.99 27.97
CA CYS A 497 23.80 -14.64 28.25
C CYS A 497 22.78 -13.59 27.76
N CYS A 498 22.33 -12.74 28.68
CA CYS A 498 21.79 -11.41 28.39
C CYS A 498 22.07 -10.53 29.62
N ARG A 499 23.10 -9.67 29.54
CA ARG A 499 23.19 -8.30 30.10
C ARG A 499 24.64 -7.81 30.17
N LEU A 500 24.75 -6.48 30.16
CA LEU A 500 25.92 -5.57 30.13
C LEU A 500 26.17 -5.08 28.68
N LEU A 501 26.01 -3.80 28.32
CA LEU A 501 26.18 -2.57 29.09
C LEU A 501 25.16 -1.49 28.67
N GLY A 502 24.61 -0.79 29.65
CA GLY A 502 24.13 0.56 29.48
C GLY A 502 25.26 1.53 29.76
N THR A 503 25.36 2.60 28.97
CA THR A 503 26.07 3.82 29.32
C THR A 503 25.26 5.02 28.83
N ALA A 504 25.29 6.06 29.64
CA ALA A 504 24.50 7.28 29.55
C ALA A 504 25.06 8.30 28.54
N TRP A 505 24.12 9.11 28.00
CA TRP A 505 24.20 10.50 27.52
C TRP A 505 25.03 10.88 26.28
N PRO A 506 24.67 11.98 25.56
CA PRO A 506 23.69 13.05 25.86
C PRO A 506 22.29 12.86 25.26
#